data_AF-A0AAW1R5X4-F1
#
_entry.id   AF-A0AAW1R5X4-F1
#
_cell.length_a   1.000
_cell.length_b   1.000
_cell.length_c   1.000
_cell.angle_alpha   90.00
_cell.angle_beta   90.00
_cell.angle_gamma   90.00
#
_symmetry.space_group_name_H-M   'P 1'
#
loop_
_entity.id
_entity.type
_entity.pdbx_description
1 polymer ?
#
loop_
_entity_poly.entity_id
_entity_poly.type
_entity_poly.pdbx_seq_one_letter_code
_entity_poly.pdbx_strand_id
1 'polypeptide(L)'
;MAATQPSSSSSLPRVLEIQKFAAAREQEIRALCETIKAPDSQTPWGAAALPRHLRRRATSHNSYKHRRRPNTKLAEKRQRLADETTAAAELGCEGEAPALNNRAMRRRPGRMQQSVVDSCAGEPGLREALRARRLETHVWHAKRMEMKERWGHVLAEGAVGKGLGSRAFLAALKTGTVLHDASYWCPLELAGSQDDLVAVLGQ
;
A
#
# COMPACT_ATOMS: atom_id res chain seq x y z
N MET A 1 -12.42 27.72 -53.79
CA MET A 1 -13.30 27.09 -52.77
C MET A 1 -12.43 26.73 -51.59
N ALA A 2 -12.46 27.54 -50.53
CA ALA A 2 -11.56 27.41 -49.39
C ALA A 2 -12.02 26.29 -48.45
N ALA A 3 -11.10 25.38 -48.13
CA ALA A 3 -11.30 24.31 -47.16
C ALA A 3 -11.32 24.89 -45.75
N THR A 4 -12.49 24.84 -45.10
CA THR A 4 -12.66 25.20 -43.70
C THR A 4 -12.00 24.13 -42.82
N GLN A 5 -10.87 24.48 -42.19
CA GLN A 5 -10.23 23.68 -41.15
C GLN A 5 -11.09 23.73 -39.87
N PRO A 6 -11.37 22.60 -39.19
CA PRO A 6 -12.12 22.62 -37.93
C PRO A 6 -11.23 23.16 -36.79
N SER A 7 -11.70 24.23 -36.15
CA SER A 7 -11.07 24.87 -34.99
C SER A 7 -10.96 23.92 -33.80
N SER A 8 -9.73 23.59 -33.40
CA SER A 8 -9.39 22.58 -32.39
C SER A 8 -9.45 23.11 -30.95
N SER A 9 -10.63 23.51 -30.49
CA SER A 9 -10.86 23.76 -29.05
C SER A 9 -12.29 23.45 -28.59
N SER A 10 -12.95 22.46 -29.20
CA SER A 10 -14.23 21.96 -28.71
C SER A 10 -13.99 21.14 -27.46
N SER A 11 -14.48 21.63 -26.31
CA SER A 11 -14.52 20.85 -25.08
C SER A 11 -15.24 19.51 -25.31
N LEU A 12 -14.73 18.44 -24.68
CA LEU A 12 -15.33 17.12 -24.83
C LEU A 12 -16.80 17.14 -24.39
N PRO A 13 -17.69 16.42 -25.10
CA PRO A 13 -19.11 16.38 -24.76
C PRO A 13 -19.30 15.77 -23.36
N ARG A 14 -20.12 16.42 -22.52
CA ARG A 14 -20.44 15.93 -21.16
C ARG A 14 -21.22 14.62 -21.16
N VAL A 15 -21.96 14.35 -22.24
CA VAL A 15 -22.79 13.16 -22.40
C VAL A 15 -22.43 12.52 -23.73
N LEU A 16 -22.13 11.22 -23.70
CA LEU A 16 -21.81 10.44 -24.89
C LEU A 16 -23.06 9.72 -25.38
N GLU A 17 -23.49 10.01 -26.62
CA GLU A 17 -24.57 9.28 -27.26
C GLU A 17 -24.01 7.97 -27.85
N ILE A 18 -24.27 6.87 -27.14
CA ILE A 18 -23.62 5.56 -27.38
C ILE A 18 -23.89 5.07 -28.80
N GLN A 19 -25.12 5.21 -29.31
CA GLN A 19 -25.50 4.70 -30.63
C GLN A 19 -24.76 5.41 -31.77
N LYS A 20 -24.71 6.75 -31.75
CA LYS A 20 -23.98 7.54 -32.76
C LYS A 20 -22.49 7.23 -32.73
N PHE A 21 -21.92 7.13 -31.52
CA PHE A 21 -20.50 6.81 -31.36
C PHE A 21 -20.17 5.40 -31.86
N ALA A 22 -21.02 4.42 -31.57
CA ALA A 22 -20.84 3.04 -32.03
C ALA A 22 -20.99 2.92 -33.56
N ALA A 23 -21.99 3.58 -34.16
CA ALA A 23 -22.22 3.55 -35.60
C ALA A 23 -21.05 4.15 -36.39
N ALA A 24 -20.50 5.28 -35.93
CA ALA A 24 -19.34 5.91 -36.56
C ALA A 24 -18.08 5.02 -36.56
N ARG A 25 -17.96 4.08 -35.61
CA ARG A 25 -16.82 3.18 -35.44
C ARG A 25 -17.09 1.73 -35.82
N GLU A 26 -18.24 1.43 -36.40
CA GLU A 26 -18.68 0.07 -36.67
C GLU A 26 -17.70 -0.69 -37.56
N GLN A 27 -17.23 -0.05 -38.64
CA GLN A 27 -16.32 -0.68 -39.61
C GLN A 27 -14.97 -1.03 -38.97
N GLU A 28 -14.43 -0.13 -38.14
CA GLU A 28 -13.18 -0.35 -37.40
C GLU A 28 -13.32 -1.53 -36.42
N ILE A 29 -14.44 -1.60 -35.68
CA ILE A 29 -14.70 -2.67 -34.72
C ILE A 29 -14.85 -4.02 -35.45
N ARG A 30 -15.56 -4.05 -36.58
CA ARG A 30 -15.71 -5.26 -37.40
C ARG A 30 -14.38 -5.77 -37.92
N ALA A 31 -13.57 -4.88 -38.52
CA ALA A 31 -12.23 -5.22 -38.98
C ALA A 31 -11.37 -5.77 -37.83
N LEU A 32 -11.40 -5.15 -36.65
CA LEU A 32 -10.67 -5.63 -35.48
C LEU A 32 -11.11 -7.04 -35.05
N CYS A 33 -12.42 -7.29 -34.99
CA CYS A 33 -12.96 -8.61 -34.63
C CYS A 33 -12.55 -9.71 -35.63
N GLU A 34 -12.53 -9.38 -36.92
CA GLU A 34 -12.05 -10.27 -37.98
C GLU A 34 -10.55 -10.60 -37.80
N THR A 35 -9.71 -9.59 -37.49
CA THR A 35 -8.28 -9.84 -37.25
C THR A 35 -7.99 -10.66 -36.00
N ILE A 36 -8.72 -10.43 -34.90
CA ILE A 36 -8.50 -11.13 -33.62
C ILE A 36 -9.04 -12.56 -33.67
N LYS A 37 -9.80 -12.94 -34.71
CA LYS A 37 -10.59 -14.19 -34.76
C LYS A 37 -11.39 -14.33 -33.46
N ALA A 38 -12.17 -13.29 -33.15
CA ALA A 38 -12.87 -13.20 -31.88
C ALA A 38 -13.57 -14.54 -31.55
N PRO A 39 -13.38 -15.09 -30.34
CA PRO A 39 -13.98 -16.36 -29.98
C PRO A 39 -15.50 -16.25 -30.03
N ASP A 40 -16.17 -17.36 -30.31
CA ASP A 40 -17.64 -17.42 -30.43
C ASP A 40 -18.35 -16.74 -29.25
N SER A 41 -19.58 -16.28 -29.52
CA SER A 41 -20.47 -15.55 -28.62
C SER A 41 -20.74 -16.20 -27.26
N GLN A 42 -20.29 -17.44 -27.04
CA GLN A 42 -20.38 -18.17 -25.78
C GLN A 42 -19.30 -17.78 -24.76
N THR A 43 -18.30 -16.99 -25.16
CA THR A 43 -17.25 -16.55 -24.21
C THR A 43 -17.85 -15.59 -23.18
N PRO A 44 -17.76 -15.90 -21.87
CA PRO A 44 -18.30 -15.01 -20.85
C PRO A 44 -17.60 -13.64 -20.94
N TRP A 45 -18.37 -12.55 -20.92
CA TRP A 45 -17.85 -11.19 -20.96
C TRP A 45 -17.77 -10.56 -19.57
N GLY A 46 -17.01 -9.47 -19.45
CA GLY A 46 -16.88 -8.71 -18.21
C GLY A 46 -16.21 -9.50 -17.08
N ALA A 47 -16.66 -9.28 -15.84
CA ALA A 47 -16.01 -9.88 -14.66
C ALA A 47 -16.06 -11.42 -14.64
N ALA A 48 -17.02 -12.04 -15.34
CA ALA A 48 -17.13 -13.49 -15.45
C ALA A 48 -16.01 -14.10 -16.30
N ALA A 49 -15.53 -13.36 -17.33
CA ALA A 49 -14.41 -13.73 -18.18
C ALA A 49 -13.11 -13.94 -17.39
N LEU A 50 -12.92 -13.15 -16.32
CA LEU A 50 -11.70 -13.20 -15.53
C LEU A 50 -11.77 -14.32 -14.48
N PRO A 51 -10.68 -15.08 -14.30
CA PRO A 51 -10.49 -15.95 -13.14
C PRO A 51 -10.71 -15.20 -11.81
N ARG A 52 -11.27 -15.89 -10.81
CA ARG A 52 -11.66 -15.28 -9.53
C ARG A 52 -10.55 -14.47 -8.85
N HIS A 53 -9.29 -14.90 -8.97
CA HIS A 53 -8.13 -14.24 -8.35
C HIS A 53 -7.73 -12.91 -9.02
N LEU A 54 -8.14 -12.69 -10.28
CA LEU A 54 -7.92 -11.44 -11.02
C LEU A 54 -9.07 -10.44 -10.84
N ARG A 55 -10.23 -10.89 -10.35
CA ARG A 55 -11.38 -10.00 -10.12
C ARG A 55 -11.05 -8.98 -9.03
N ARG A 56 -11.54 -7.76 -9.22
CA ARG A 56 -11.40 -6.62 -8.29
C ARG A 56 -12.79 -6.05 -7.99
N ARG A 57 -12.92 -5.39 -6.84
CA ARG A 57 -14.16 -4.68 -6.47
C ARG A 57 -14.07 -3.24 -6.95
N ALA A 58 -15.16 -2.70 -7.47
CA ALA A 58 -15.24 -1.29 -7.82
C ALA A 58 -15.17 -0.41 -6.55
N THR A 59 -14.46 0.71 -6.63
CA THR A 59 -14.41 1.73 -5.59
C THR A 59 -15.50 2.79 -5.82
N SER A 60 -15.85 3.55 -4.79
CA SER A 60 -16.83 4.63 -4.93
C SER A 60 -16.29 5.79 -5.80
N HIS A 61 -17.19 6.49 -6.48
CA HIS A 61 -16.86 7.68 -7.28
C HIS A 61 -16.50 8.91 -6.43
N ASN A 62 -16.87 8.90 -5.15
CA ASN A 62 -16.56 10.01 -4.25
C ASN A 62 -15.07 10.00 -3.92
N SER A 63 -14.36 11.07 -4.34
CA SER A 63 -13.02 11.36 -3.84
C SER A 63 -13.02 11.27 -2.32
N TYR A 64 -12.02 10.61 -1.72
CA TYR A 64 -11.91 10.48 -0.28
C TYR A 64 -11.69 11.86 0.36
N LYS A 65 -12.79 12.57 0.63
CA LYS A 65 -12.78 13.84 1.33
C LYS A 65 -12.71 13.50 2.80
N HIS A 66 -11.55 13.73 3.43
CA HIS A 66 -11.49 13.88 4.87
C HIS A 66 -12.37 15.08 5.24
N ARG A 67 -13.65 14.83 5.50
CA ARG A 67 -14.53 15.83 6.13
C ARG A 67 -14.02 16.00 7.56
N ARG A 68 -13.01 16.85 7.71
CA ARG A 68 -12.73 17.48 8.99
C ARG A 68 -13.98 18.31 9.27
N ARG A 69 -14.80 17.93 10.25
CA ARG A 69 -15.66 18.94 10.88
C ARG A 69 -14.71 20.07 11.29
N PRO A 70 -14.98 21.33 10.92
CA PRO A 70 -14.26 22.46 11.49
C PRO A 70 -14.40 22.34 13.00
N ASN A 71 -13.34 21.88 13.66
CA ASN A 71 -13.34 21.78 15.11
C ASN A 71 -13.01 23.20 15.58
N THR A 72 -14.04 24.05 15.66
CA THR A 72 -13.93 25.47 16.04
C THR A 72 -13.16 25.63 17.35
N LYS A 73 -13.41 24.74 18.31
CA LYS A 73 -12.65 24.63 19.56
C LYS A 73 -11.15 24.37 19.37
N LEU A 74 -10.77 23.62 18.34
CA LEU A 74 -9.36 23.37 18.00
C LEU A 74 -8.73 24.56 17.26
N ALA A 75 -9.51 25.32 16.49
CA ALA A 75 -9.04 26.55 15.85
C ALA A 75 -8.72 27.63 16.90
N GLU A 76 -9.63 27.83 17.85
CA GLU A 76 -9.43 28.74 19.00
C GLU A 76 -8.24 28.30 19.86
N LYS A 77 -8.11 26.99 20.17
CA LYS A 77 -6.95 26.48 20.91
C LYS A 77 -5.64 26.68 20.13
N ARG A 78 -5.66 26.59 18.80
CA ARG A 78 -4.48 26.83 17.95
C ARG A 78 -4.09 28.30 17.90
N GLN A 79 -5.06 29.22 17.91
CA GLN A 79 -4.77 30.65 18.01
C GLN A 79 -4.09 30.96 19.35
N ARG A 80 -4.66 30.49 20.47
CA ARG A 80 -4.05 30.67 21.79
C ARG A 80 -2.64 30.09 21.89
N LEU A 81 -2.45 28.87 21.39
CA LEU A 81 -1.12 28.24 21.34
C LEU A 81 -0.17 28.97 20.40
N ALA A 82 -0.65 29.55 19.28
CA ALA A 82 0.19 30.34 18.39
C ALA A 82 0.68 31.61 19.09
N ASP A 83 -0.21 32.32 19.79
CA ASP A 83 0.10 33.52 20.58
C ASP A 83 1.11 33.20 21.71
N GLU A 84 0.92 32.07 22.41
CA GLU A 84 1.84 31.55 23.42
C GLU A 84 3.21 31.16 22.83
N THR A 85 3.23 30.54 21.64
CA THR A 85 4.50 30.17 20.97
C THR A 85 5.23 31.38 20.40
N THR A 86 4.54 32.42 19.93
CA THR A 86 5.19 33.68 19.52
C THR A 86 5.82 34.37 20.72
N ALA A 87 5.13 34.39 21.87
CA ALA A 87 5.69 34.92 23.12
C ALA A 87 6.87 34.08 23.65
N ALA A 88 6.81 32.75 23.54
CA ALA A 88 7.90 31.86 23.95
C ALA A 88 9.12 31.91 23.00
N ALA A 89 8.89 32.15 21.70
CA ALA A 89 9.96 32.33 20.71
C ALA A 89 10.72 33.65 20.91
N GLU A 90 10.04 34.71 21.36
CA GLU A 90 10.67 35.96 21.80
C GLU A 90 11.50 35.78 23.08
N LEU A 91 11.23 34.74 23.87
CA LEU A 91 11.93 34.40 25.13
C LEU A 91 12.99 33.29 24.99
N GLY A 92 13.22 32.75 23.79
CA GLY A 92 14.35 31.85 23.49
C GLY A 92 14.32 30.47 24.17
N CYS A 93 13.16 29.96 24.58
CA CYS A 93 13.06 28.65 25.24
C CYS A 93 12.79 27.51 24.23
N GLU A 94 13.72 26.57 24.11
CA GLU A 94 13.58 25.33 23.33
C GLU A 94 12.50 24.42 23.98
N GLY A 95 11.29 24.37 23.42
CA GLY A 95 10.17 23.60 23.97
C GLY A 95 10.21 22.12 23.57
N GLU A 96 9.94 21.23 24.53
CA GLU A 96 9.73 19.79 24.26
C GLU A 96 8.57 19.55 23.29
N ALA A 97 8.73 18.55 22.40
CA ALA A 97 7.74 18.25 21.38
C ALA A 97 6.38 17.87 21.99
N PRO A 98 5.25 18.45 21.52
CA PRO A 98 3.95 18.25 22.14
C PRO A 98 3.46 16.81 22.07
N ALA A 99 2.92 16.32 23.19
CA ALA A 99 2.38 14.96 23.32
C ALA A 99 1.29 14.68 22.27
N LEU A 100 1.38 13.51 21.62
CA LEU A 100 0.55 13.15 20.47
C LEU A 100 -0.76 12.52 20.89
N ASN A 101 -1.65 13.37 21.37
CA ASN A 101 -2.91 12.95 21.97
C ASN A 101 -3.91 12.45 20.90
N ASN A 102 -3.86 13.01 19.68
CA ASN A 102 -4.88 12.76 18.66
C ASN A 102 -4.46 11.70 17.62
N ARG A 103 -5.40 10.81 17.24
CA ARG A 103 -5.20 9.75 16.24
C ARG A 103 -4.75 10.32 14.88
N ALA A 104 -5.27 11.48 14.50
CA ALA A 104 -4.89 12.16 13.26
C ALA A 104 -3.41 12.63 13.25
N MET A 105 -2.88 13.04 14.40
CA MET A 105 -1.47 13.43 14.52
C MET A 105 -0.55 12.20 14.45
N ARG A 106 -0.95 11.12 15.12
CA ARG A 106 -0.23 9.83 15.09
C ARG A 106 -0.20 9.18 13.69
N ARG A 107 -1.19 9.47 12.84
CA ARG A 107 -1.34 8.92 11.48
C ARG A 107 -0.91 9.86 10.36
N ARG A 108 -0.15 10.92 10.66
CA ARG A 108 0.43 11.77 9.60
C ARG A 108 1.39 10.94 8.75
N PRO A 109 1.39 11.08 7.41
CA PRO A 109 2.23 10.27 6.51
C PRO A 109 3.71 10.24 6.91
N GLY A 110 4.33 11.41 7.12
CA GLY A 110 5.74 11.49 7.52
C GLY A 110 6.03 10.79 8.85
N ARG A 111 5.10 10.85 9.82
CA ARG A 111 5.26 10.15 11.10
C ARG A 111 5.01 8.65 10.98
N MET A 112 4.12 8.24 10.09
CA MET A 112 3.88 6.83 9.82
C MET A 112 5.12 6.21 9.14
N GLN A 113 5.75 6.95 8.22
CA GLN A 113 7.03 6.55 7.62
C GLN A 113 8.13 6.43 8.66
N GLN A 114 8.32 7.45 9.51
CA GLN A 114 9.27 7.38 10.63
C GLN A 114 9.00 6.16 11.52
N SER A 115 7.76 5.96 11.97
CA SER A 115 7.42 4.81 12.81
C SER A 115 7.65 3.45 12.13
N VAL A 116 7.65 3.39 10.80
CA VAL A 116 8.00 2.18 10.06
C VAL A 116 9.52 2.00 10.09
N VAL A 117 10.28 3.05 9.78
CA VAL A 117 11.76 3.02 9.83
C VAL A 117 12.25 2.67 11.23
N ASP A 118 11.73 3.34 12.26
CA ASP A 118 12.06 3.08 13.66
C ASP A 118 11.76 1.62 14.05
N SER A 119 10.62 1.09 13.56
CA SER A 119 10.20 -0.29 13.81
C SER A 119 11.01 -1.31 13.02
N CYS A 120 11.64 -0.94 11.90
CA CYS A 120 12.55 -1.80 11.16
C CYS A 120 13.95 -1.78 11.74
N ALA A 121 14.38 -0.67 12.33
CA ALA A 121 15.70 -0.48 12.92
C ALA A 121 15.85 -1.05 14.34
N GLY A 122 14.73 -1.28 15.05
CA GLY A 122 14.77 -1.83 16.40
C GLY A 122 15.25 -3.29 16.44
N GLU A 123 16.15 -3.60 17.39
CA GLU A 123 16.56 -4.97 17.66
C GLU A 123 15.39 -5.80 18.22
N PRO A 124 15.03 -6.93 17.58
CA PRO A 124 13.92 -7.75 18.02
C PRO A 124 14.28 -8.49 19.31
N GLY A 125 13.36 -8.50 20.28
CA GLY A 125 13.50 -9.31 21.49
C GLY A 125 14.31 -8.69 22.63
N LEU A 126 14.84 -7.47 22.47
CA LEU A 126 15.33 -6.70 23.61
C LEU A 126 14.15 -6.40 24.55
N ARG A 127 14.31 -6.62 25.86
CA ARG A 127 13.26 -6.37 26.87
C ARG A 127 12.68 -4.95 26.81
N GLU A 128 13.47 -4.00 26.32
CA GLU A 128 13.12 -2.59 26.15
C GLU A 128 12.32 -2.30 24.87
N ALA A 129 12.36 -3.20 23.89
CA ALA A 129 11.57 -3.11 22.68
C ALA A 129 10.10 -3.36 23.01
N LEU A 130 9.35 -2.29 23.29
CA LEU A 130 7.93 -2.34 23.65
C LEU A 130 7.03 -2.93 22.54
N ARG A 131 7.54 -3.15 21.32
CA ARG A 131 6.78 -3.60 20.16
C ARG A 131 7.59 -4.54 19.28
N ALA A 132 6.89 -5.49 18.66
CA ALA A 132 7.47 -6.39 17.68
C ALA A 132 8.01 -5.63 16.46
N ARG A 133 9.20 -6.04 15.99
CA ARG A 133 9.89 -5.48 14.82
C ARG A 133 9.12 -5.75 13.54
N ARG A 134 9.05 -4.77 12.64
CA ARG A 134 8.49 -4.93 11.29
C ARG A 134 9.62 -5.22 10.31
N LEU A 135 9.35 -6.10 9.35
CA LEU A 135 10.26 -6.31 8.22
C LEU A 135 10.10 -5.18 7.19
N GLU A 136 11.10 -5.01 6.33
CA GLU A 136 11.15 -4.00 5.27
C GLU A 136 9.96 -4.14 4.30
N THR A 137 9.56 -5.39 4.03
CA THR A 137 8.45 -5.76 3.15
C THR A 137 7.08 -5.74 3.85
N HIS A 138 7.01 -5.35 5.13
CA HIS A 138 5.81 -5.49 5.97
C HIS A 138 4.56 -4.86 5.35
N VAL A 139 4.66 -3.67 4.74
CA VAL A 139 3.50 -3.00 4.11
C VAL A 139 2.93 -3.83 2.95
N TRP A 140 3.79 -4.48 2.17
CA TRP A 140 3.37 -5.31 1.05
C TRP A 140 2.63 -6.55 1.53
N HIS A 141 3.16 -7.22 2.55
CA HIS A 141 2.54 -8.39 3.17
C HIS A 141 1.25 -8.03 3.90
N ALA A 142 1.23 -6.96 4.70
CA ALA A 142 0.04 -6.51 5.42
C ALA A 142 -1.14 -6.14 4.52
N LYS A 143 -0.88 -5.79 3.26
CA LYS A 143 -1.94 -5.52 2.27
C LYS A 143 -2.57 -6.80 1.69
N ARG A 144 -1.90 -7.94 1.78
CA ARG A 144 -2.28 -9.20 1.10
C ARG A 144 -2.57 -10.35 2.06
N MET A 145 -1.90 -10.36 3.21
CA MET A 145 -1.86 -11.45 4.17
C MET A 145 -2.23 -10.92 5.56
N GLU A 146 -2.69 -11.83 6.41
CA GLU A 146 -2.86 -11.57 7.83
C GLU A 146 -1.49 -11.53 8.52
N MET A 147 -1.23 -10.46 9.27
CA MET A 147 0.03 -10.25 9.99
C MET A 147 -0.15 -10.65 11.46
N LYS A 148 0.81 -11.41 12.01
CA LYS A 148 0.83 -11.81 13.42
C LYS A 148 2.19 -11.58 14.06
N GLU A 149 2.15 -11.28 15.35
CA GLU A 149 3.35 -11.11 16.16
C GLU A 149 3.88 -12.48 16.60
N ARG A 150 5.14 -12.79 16.26
CA ARG A 150 5.83 -14.03 16.61
C ARG A 150 7.30 -13.73 16.86
N TRP A 151 7.85 -14.25 17.96
CA TRP A 151 9.28 -14.14 18.31
C TRP A 151 9.85 -12.70 18.24
N GLY A 152 9.05 -11.71 18.65
CA GLY A 152 9.47 -10.30 18.59
C GLY A 152 9.41 -9.67 17.19
N HIS A 153 8.85 -10.35 16.18
CA HIS A 153 8.63 -9.83 14.82
C HIS A 153 7.15 -9.84 14.44
N VAL A 154 6.76 -8.97 13.50
CA VAL A 154 5.43 -8.96 12.88
C VAL A 154 5.50 -9.63 11.50
N LEU A 155 5.10 -10.90 11.43
CA LEU A 155 5.25 -11.78 10.27
C LEU A 155 3.92 -12.04 9.56
N ALA A 156 3.98 -12.35 8.27
CA ALA A 156 2.82 -12.76 7.50
C ALA A 156 2.49 -14.23 7.80
N GLU A 157 1.27 -14.52 8.24
CA GLU A 157 0.84 -15.89 8.54
C GLU A 157 0.23 -16.59 7.32
N GLY A 158 -0.60 -15.88 6.54
CA GLY A 158 -1.25 -16.44 5.37
C GLY A 158 -2.27 -15.51 4.72
N ALA A 159 -2.94 -16.00 3.67
CA ALA A 159 -3.94 -15.21 2.97
C ALA A 159 -5.17 -14.93 3.86
N VAL A 160 -5.82 -13.79 3.65
CA VAL A 160 -7.00 -13.42 4.45
C VAL A 160 -8.16 -14.39 4.20
N GLY A 161 -8.71 -14.95 5.28
CA GLY A 161 -9.92 -15.79 5.25
C GLY A 161 -9.69 -17.23 5.73
N LYS A 162 -10.73 -18.06 5.58
CA LYS A 162 -10.69 -19.46 6.05
C LYS A 162 -9.63 -20.26 5.32
N GLY A 163 -8.83 -21.01 6.07
CA GLY A 163 -7.79 -21.89 5.55
C GLY A 163 -6.53 -21.17 5.07
N LEU A 164 -6.38 -19.86 5.32
CA LEU A 164 -5.15 -19.08 5.12
C LEU A 164 -4.52 -19.18 3.72
N GLY A 165 -5.29 -19.60 2.71
CA GLY A 165 -4.79 -19.86 1.36
C GLY A 165 -3.90 -21.10 1.23
N SER A 166 -3.87 -22.00 2.22
CA SER A 166 -2.98 -23.17 2.24
C SER A 166 -3.11 -24.06 1.00
N ARG A 167 -4.34 -24.33 0.53
CA ARG A 167 -4.57 -25.12 -0.69
C ARG A 167 -4.04 -24.42 -1.94
N ALA A 168 -4.22 -23.10 -2.03
CA ALA A 168 -3.72 -22.31 -3.15
C ALA A 168 -2.19 -22.24 -3.13
N PHE A 169 -1.60 -22.13 -1.95
CA PHE A 169 -0.16 -22.18 -1.73
C PHE A 169 0.44 -23.54 -2.14
N LEU A 170 -0.16 -24.66 -1.70
CA LEU A 170 0.28 -26.00 -2.10
C LEU A 170 0.13 -26.24 -3.61
N ALA A 171 -0.94 -25.74 -4.22
CA ALA A 171 -1.09 -25.79 -5.68
C ALA A 171 0.02 -24.99 -6.39
N ALA A 172 0.32 -23.78 -5.90
CA ALA A 172 1.39 -22.95 -6.44
C ALA A 172 2.79 -23.58 -6.26
N LEU A 173 3.04 -24.26 -5.14
CA LEU A 173 4.28 -25.03 -4.94
C LEU A 173 4.39 -26.21 -5.91
N LYS A 174 3.28 -26.87 -6.23
CA LYS A 174 3.27 -28.02 -7.14
C LYS A 174 3.47 -27.63 -8.60
N THR A 175 2.84 -26.53 -9.04
CA THR A 175 2.80 -26.17 -10.48
C THR A 175 3.55 -24.90 -10.85
N GLY A 176 4.07 -24.16 -9.87
CA GLY A 176 4.72 -22.87 -10.10
C GLY A 176 5.84 -22.58 -9.11
N THR A 177 6.10 -21.30 -8.86
CA THR A 177 7.18 -20.82 -8.01
C THR A 177 6.63 -20.02 -6.83
N VAL A 178 7.23 -20.21 -5.67
CA VAL A 178 6.87 -19.50 -4.44
C VAL A 178 8.12 -18.85 -3.87
N LEU A 179 7.99 -17.59 -3.46
CA LEU A 179 9.02 -16.85 -2.75
C LEU A 179 8.57 -16.66 -1.29
N HIS A 180 9.48 -16.91 -0.34
CA HIS A 180 9.27 -16.66 1.08
C HIS A 180 10.22 -15.55 1.54
N ASP A 181 9.70 -14.62 2.34
CA ASP A 181 10.53 -13.59 2.97
C ASP A 181 11.08 -14.11 4.29
N ALA A 182 12.39 -14.30 4.34
CA ALA A 182 13.13 -14.83 5.47
C ALA A 182 14.04 -13.75 6.12
N SER A 183 13.77 -12.46 5.90
CA SER A 183 14.62 -11.36 6.38
C SER A 183 14.66 -11.22 7.91
N TYR A 184 13.88 -12.02 8.65
CA TYR A 184 13.96 -12.11 10.10
C TYR A 184 15.15 -12.94 10.61
N TRP A 185 15.85 -13.67 9.74
CA TRP A 185 17.09 -14.34 10.13
C TRP A 185 18.22 -13.32 10.29
N CYS A 186 18.85 -13.30 11.47
CA CYS A 186 20.03 -12.51 11.74
C CYS A 186 21.29 -13.36 11.53
N PRO A 187 22.14 -13.07 10.53
CA PRO A 187 23.42 -13.75 10.38
C PRO A 187 24.38 -13.31 11.49
N LEU A 188 25.06 -14.27 12.11
CA LEU A 188 26.13 -14.01 13.06
C LEU A 188 27.47 -14.12 12.32
N GLU A 189 28.19 -13.01 12.22
CA GLU A 189 29.53 -12.98 11.65
C GLU A 189 30.58 -13.14 12.77
N LEU A 190 31.44 -14.15 12.65
CA LEU A 190 32.56 -14.37 13.54
C LEU A 190 33.85 -14.04 12.78
N ALA A 191 34.64 -13.12 13.32
CA ALA A 191 35.91 -12.71 12.74
C ALA A 191 37.06 -13.02 13.71
N GLY A 192 38.13 -13.62 13.20
CA GLY A 192 39.28 -14.05 14.01
C GLY A 192 40.29 -14.84 13.19
N SER A 193 41.38 -15.29 13.84
CA SER A 193 42.32 -16.22 13.22
C SER A 193 41.65 -17.58 12.99
N GLN A 194 42.15 -18.36 12.03
CA GLN A 194 41.61 -19.69 11.76
C GLN A 194 41.68 -20.58 13.00
N ASP A 195 42.80 -20.55 13.72
CA ASP A 195 43.02 -21.38 14.90
C ASP A 195 42.02 -21.06 16.01
N ASP A 196 41.73 -19.78 16.24
CA ASP A 196 40.75 -19.34 17.25
C ASP A 196 39.32 -19.74 16.88
N LEU A 197 38.94 -19.58 15.61
CA LEU A 197 37.59 -19.94 15.14
C LEU A 197 37.37 -21.46 15.22
N VAL A 198 38.37 -22.26 14.86
CA VAL A 198 38.31 -23.72 14.97
C VAL A 198 38.27 -24.16 16.43
N ALA A 199 39.03 -23.50 17.32
CA ALA A 199 38.98 -23.80 18.75
C ALA A 199 37.60 -23.53 19.37
N VAL A 200 36.91 -22.47 18.94
CA VAL A 200 35.56 -22.11 19.44
C VAL A 200 34.46 -22.99 18.84
N LEU A 201 34.52 -23.30 17.54
CA LEU A 201 33.46 -24.03 16.83
C LEU A 201 33.64 -25.56 16.81
N GLY A 202 34.85 -26.06 17.09
CA GLY A 202 35.22 -27.47 16.99
C GLY A 202 34.93 -28.33 18.23
N GLN A 203 34.13 -27.84 19.19
CA GLN A 203 33.69 -28.61 20.36
C GLN A 203 32.53 -29.56 20.05
#